data_AF-A0A1X0NF65-F1
#
_entry.id   AF-A0A1X0NF65-F1
#
_cell.length_a   1.000
_cell.length_b   1.000
_cell.length_c   1.000
_cell.angle_alpha   90.00
_cell.angle_beta   90.00
_cell.angle_gamma   90.00
#
_symmetry.space_group_name_H-M   'P 1'
#
loop_
_entity.id
_entity.type
_entity.pdbx_description
1 polymer ?
#
loop_
_entity_poly.entity_id
_entity_poly.type
_entity_poly.pdbx_seq_one_letter_code
_entity_poly.pdbx_strand_id
1 'polypeptide(L)'
;MSMLPCRVLCLLVIVLCCVGVAHAAATPGVSSLFVQAEEKAKEILKQKEECVIAGKAARKVADEAQQFVVDTKKKLETIAAHPEEVEKTKSKGHELIDKARKAAAEARKVVEVTTAIVEETYDKAGQGLLRGNAEVAEEAAKEADEAKRDAITDIEAAELHAELVEGVLKDLDAAVAAAAKKKEEKQVESQPHPQTKETSLGEQQGHTEGNKAEQTQEKQKEKQKQHYRSTVTINIHGDNLDAL
;
A
#
# COMPACT_ATOMS: atom_id res chain seq x y z
N MET A 1 -9.51 -47.29 86.57
CA MET A 1 -8.53 -46.52 85.77
C MET A 1 -9.11 -46.36 84.37
N SER A 2 -9.61 -45.16 84.08
CA SER A 2 -10.36 -44.86 82.85
C SER A 2 -9.43 -44.75 81.65
N MET A 3 -9.36 -45.80 80.81
CA MET A 3 -8.55 -45.83 79.58
C MET A 3 -9.31 -45.40 78.32
N LEU A 4 -10.47 -44.74 78.45
CA LEU A 4 -11.29 -44.31 77.31
C LEU A 4 -10.85 -43.03 76.56
N PRO A 5 -10.16 -42.02 77.14
CA PRO A 5 -9.89 -40.78 76.39
C PRO A 5 -8.73 -40.88 75.39
N CYS A 6 -7.82 -41.87 75.52
CA CYS A 6 -6.67 -42.02 74.62
C CYS A 6 -7.07 -42.46 73.19
N ARG A 7 -8.12 -43.27 73.03
CA ARG A 7 -8.51 -43.77 71.70
C ARG A 7 -9.21 -42.72 70.84
N VAL A 8 -9.93 -41.79 71.47
CA VAL A 8 -10.67 -40.72 70.78
C VAL A 8 -9.71 -39.61 70.31
N LEU A 9 -8.69 -39.29 71.11
CA LEU A 9 -7.67 -38.30 70.74
C LEU A 9 -6.78 -38.78 69.58
N CYS A 10 -6.42 -40.06 69.51
CA CYS A 10 -5.63 -40.60 68.39
C CYS A 10 -6.37 -40.53 67.05
N LEU A 11 -7.70 -40.74 67.04
CA LEU A 11 -8.50 -40.65 65.81
C LEU A 11 -8.66 -39.19 65.33
N LEU A 12 -8.80 -38.23 66.25
CA LEU A 12 -8.86 -36.80 65.90
C LEU A 12 -7.55 -36.29 65.29
N VAL A 13 -6.40 -36.74 65.77
CA VAL A 13 -5.09 -36.38 65.18
C VAL A 13 -4.93 -36.95 63.78
N ILE A 14 -5.39 -38.18 63.50
CA ILE A 14 -5.33 -38.77 62.16
C ILE A 14 -6.26 -38.00 61.20
N VAL A 15 -7.48 -37.64 61.62
CA VAL A 15 -8.39 -36.85 60.79
C VAL A 15 -7.84 -35.44 60.54
N LEU A 16 -7.32 -34.73 61.56
CA LEU A 16 -6.68 -33.43 61.37
C LEU A 16 -5.41 -33.50 60.51
N CYS A 17 -4.64 -34.59 60.57
CA CYS A 17 -3.50 -34.84 59.69
C CYS A 17 -3.95 -35.07 58.24
N CYS A 18 -5.08 -35.75 58.03
CA CYS A 18 -5.66 -35.95 56.70
C CYS A 18 -6.27 -34.67 56.09
N VAL A 19 -6.88 -33.78 56.90
CA VAL A 19 -7.41 -32.50 56.39
C VAL A 19 -6.29 -31.45 56.19
N GLY A 20 -5.20 -31.52 56.97
CA GLY A 20 -4.05 -30.61 56.87
C GLY A 20 -3.13 -30.84 55.67
N VAL A 21 -3.05 -32.06 55.13
CA VAL A 21 -2.19 -32.39 53.98
C VAL A 21 -2.88 -32.11 52.63
N ALA A 22 -4.21 -31.95 52.60
CA ALA A 22 -4.96 -31.72 51.37
C ALA A 22 -4.83 -30.28 50.79
N HIS A 23 -4.37 -29.30 51.57
CA HIS A 23 -4.22 -27.90 51.12
C HIS A 23 -2.76 -27.46 50.84
N ALA A 24 -1.75 -28.28 51.17
CA ALA A 24 -0.34 -27.92 50.99
C ALA A 24 0.29 -28.48 49.70
N ALA A 25 -0.37 -29.43 49.03
CA ALA A 25 -0.01 -29.83 47.68
C ALA A 25 -0.68 -28.87 46.68
N ALA A 26 -0.29 -27.58 46.73
CA ALA A 26 -0.43 -26.74 45.55
C ALA A 26 0.32 -27.46 44.43
N THR A 27 -0.42 -28.07 43.50
CA THR A 27 0.12 -28.88 42.41
C THR A 27 1.25 -28.08 41.75
N PRO A 28 2.52 -28.51 41.83
CA PRO A 28 3.67 -27.75 41.34
C PRO A 28 3.60 -27.40 39.86
N GLY A 29 2.68 -28.02 39.11
CA GLY A 29 2.48 -27.77 37.69
C GLY A 29 1.61 -26.54 37.36
N VAL A 30 0.69 -26.10 38.22
CA VAL A 30 -0.29 -25.07 37.82
C VAL A 30 0.40 -23.72 37.59
N SER A 31 1.27 -23.29 38.50
CA SER A 31 2.02 -22.02 38.34
C SER A 31 2.89 -21.99 37.08
N SER A 32 3.37 -23.14 36.61
CA SER A 32 4.22 -23.21 35.41
C SER A 32 3.44 -22.98 34.11
N LEU A 33 2.14 -23.29 34.08
CA LEU A 33 1.29 -23.09 32.90
C LEU A 33 0.87 -21.63 32.75
N PHE A 34 0.64 -20.94 33.86
CA PHE A 34 0.36 -19.51 33.88
C PHE A 34 1.54 -18.69 33.30
N VAL A 35 2.77 -19.00 33.73
CA VAL A 35 3.98 -18.34 33.23
C VAL A 35 4.16 -18.59 31.73
N GLN A 36 3.94 -19.82 31.26
CA GLN A 36 4.01 -20.15 29.83
C GLN A 36 3.00 -19.38 28.99
N ALA A 37 1.76 -19.24 29.46
CA ALA A 37 0.74 -18.47 28.75
C ALA A 37 1.09 -16.98 28.66
N GLU A 38 1.63 -16.39 29.73
CA GLU A 38 2.05 -15.00 29.74
C GLU A 38 3.27 -14.74 28.85
N GLU A 39 4.26 -15.63 28.85
CA GLU A 39 5.42 -15.56 27.96
C GLU A 39 5.00 -15.67 26.49
N LYS A 40 4.08 -16.60 26.17
CA LYS A 40 3.53 -16.73 24.82
C LYS A 40 2.76 -15.49 24.39
N ALA A 41 1.93 -14.92 25.26
CA ALA A 41 1.23 -13.67 24.96
C ALA A 41 2.21 -12.54 24.63
N LYS A 42 3.32 -12.40 25.38
CA LYS A 42 4.37 -11.40 25.09
C LYS A 42 5.08 -11.64 23.75
N GLU A 43 5.39 -12.90 23.43
CA GLU A 43 5.96 -13.29 22.15
C GLU A 43 5.03 -12.91 20.98
N ILE A 44 3.75 -13.22 21.10
CA ILE A 44 2.73 -12.91 20.09
C ILE A 44 2.57 -11.39 19.91
N LEU A 45 2.50 -10.62 21.00
CA LEU A 45 2.39 -9.17 20.94
C LEU A 45 3.60 -8.52 20.28
N LYS A 46 4.80 -9.05 20.50
CA LYS A 46 6.01 -8.60 19.78
C LYS A 46 5.88 -8.87 18.28
N GLN A 47 5.40 -10.05 17.88
CA GLN A 47 5.19 -10.40 16.48
C GLN A 47 4.09 -9.56 15.81
N LYS A 48 3.03 -9.23 16.54
CA LYS A 48 2.01 -8.25 16.12
C LYS A 48 2.66 -6.91 15.76
N GLU A 49 3.52 -6.38 16.62
CA GLU A 49 4.23 -5.12 16.35
C GLU A 49 5.13 -5.22 15.11
N GLU A 50 5.86 -6.32 14.95
CA GLU A 50 6.69 -6.57 13.76
C GLU A 50 5.83 -6.62 12.49
N CYS A 51 4.66 -7.26 12.53
CA CYS A 51 3.68 -7.26 11.42
C CYS A 51 3.23 -5.84 11.07
N VAL A 52 2.87 -5.02 12.06
CA VAL A 52 2.44 -3.63 11.83
C VAL A 52 3.57 -2.79 11.21
N ILE A 53 4.80 -2.97 11.66
CA ILE A 53 5.96 -2.26 11.12
C ILE A 53 6.21 -2.67 9.67
N ALA A 54 6.22 -3.98 9.39
CA ALA A 54 6.48 -4.49 8.05
C ALA A 54 5.37 -4.14 7.06
N GLY A 55 4.10 -4.24 7.48
CA GLY A 55 2.93 -3.80 6.70
C GLY A 55 3.02 -2.32 6.34
N LYS A 56 3.28 -1.43 7.31
CA LYS A 56 3.47 0.00 7.06
C LYS A 56 4.62 0.31 6.11
N ALA A 57 5.70 -0.48 6.14
CA ALA A 57 6.80 -0.33 5.21
C ALA A 57 6.36 -0.70 3.77
N ALA A 58 5.65 -1.81 3.60
CA ALA A 58 5.07 -2.20 2.32
C ALA A 58 4.08 -1.14 1.80
N ARG A 59 3.16 -0.67 2.65
CA ARG A 59 2.19 0.39 2.35
C ARG A 59 2.86 1.67 1.84
N LYS A 60 3.89 2.14 2.55
CA LYS A 60 4.59 3.38 2.19
C LYS A 60 5.16 3.29 0.78
N VAL A 61 5.83 2.18 0.45
CA VAL A 61 6.41 1.99 -0.88
C VAL A 61 5.31 1.81 -1.93
N ALA A 62 4.21 1.15 -1.59
CA ALA A 62 3.03 1.06 -2.46
C ALA A 62 2.49 2.46 -2.81
N ASP A 63 2.33 3.35 -1.83
CA ASP A 63 1.83 4.72 -2.06
C ASP A 63 2.82 5.54 -2.93
N GLU A 64 4.14 5.39 -2.72
CA GLU A 64 5.16 6.01 -3.57
C GLU A 64 5.11 5.50 -5.02
N ALA A 65 4.95 4.19 -5.22
CA ALA A 65 4.81 3.58 -6.54
C ALA A 65 3.53 4.04 -7.25
N GLN A 66 2.41 4.12 -6.54
CA GLN A 66 1.15 4.63 -7.10
C GLN A 66 1.26 6.09 -7.54
N GLN A 67 1.87 6.94 -6.71
CA GLN A 67 2.09 8.34 -7.06
C GLN A 67 2.97 8.47 -8.30
N PHE A 68 4.03 7.65 -8.41
CA PHE A 68 4.87 7.59 -9.61
C PHE A 68 4.08 7.22 -10.86
N VAL A 69 3.20 6.22 -10.80
CA VAL A 69 2.35 5.80 -11.93
C VAL A 69 1.44 6.95 -12.37
N VAL A 70 0.77 7.62 -11.42
CA VAL A 70 -0.13 8.75 -11.72
C VAL A 70 0.63 9.90 -12.38
N ASP A 71 1.78 10.28 -11.84
CA ASP A 71 2.56 11.40 -12.36
C ASP A 71 3.17 11.10 -13.73
N THR A 72 3.64 9.87 -13.93
CA THR A 72 4.22 9.43 -15.21
C THR A 72 3.15 9.38 -16.30
N LYS A 73 1.96 8.82 -16.02
CA LYS A 73 0.85 8.79 -16.98
C LYS A 73 0.43 10.19 -17.42
N LYS A 74 0.34 11.15 -16.49
CA LYS A 74 -0.02 12.55 -16.80
C LYS A 74 1.01 13.25 -17.69
N LYS A 75 2.27 12.83 -17.63
CA LYS A 75 3.41 13.47 -18.33
C LYS A 75 3.98 12.60 -19.44
N LEU A 76 3.30 11.52 -19.83
CA LEU A 76 3.85 10.45 -20.67
C LEU A 76 4.45 10.98 -21.98
N GLU A 77 3.68 11.77 -22.73
CA GLU A 77 4.13 12.35 -24.01
C GLU A 77 5.28 13.33 -23.82
N THR A 78 5.22 14.15 -22.78
CA THR A 78 6.28 15.12 -22.45
C THR A 78 7.57 14.42 -22.09
N ILE A 79 7.53 13.36 -21.27
CA ILE A 79 8.70 12.56 -20.91
C ILE A 79 9.25 11.88 -22.16
N ALA A 80 8.39 11.24 -22.96
CA ALA A 80 8.79 10.50 -24.17
C ALA A 80 9.50 11.38 -25.23
N ALA A 81 9.24 12.69 -25.23
CA ALA A 81 9.91 13.62 -26.14
C ALA A 81 11.36 13.97 -25.74
N HIS A 82 11.77 13.69 -24.48
CA HIS A 82 13.04 14.10 -23.89
C HIS A 82 13.86 12.88 -23.39
N PRO A 83 14.90 12.43 -24.11
CA PRO A 83 15.64 11.21 -23.79
C PRO A 83 16.19 11.15 -22.36
N GLU A 84 16.70 12.26 -21.83
CA GLU A 84 17.25 12.32 -20.46
C GLU A 84 16.16 12.08 -19.39
N GLU A 85 14.96 12.61 -19.59
CA GLU A 85 13.83 12.39 -18.67
C GLU A 85 13.29 10.96 -18.77
N VAL A 86 13.37 10.33 -19.95
CA VAL A 86 13.01 8.91 -20.13
C VAL A 86 13.90 8.02 -19.26
N GLU A 87 15.22 8.17 -19.37
CA GLU A 87 16.18 7.36 -18.62
C GLU A 87 16.04 7.55 -17.11
N LYS A 88 15.87 8.81 -16.67
CA LYS A 88 15.62 9.14 -15.27
C LYS A 88 14.33 8.51 -14.75
N THR A 89 13.25 8.57 -15.54
CA THR A 89 11.94 8.01 -15.18
C THR A 89 12.02 6.48 -15.10
N LYS A 90 12.68 5.82 -16.05
CA LYS A 90 12.89 4.36 -16.04
C LYS A 90 13.71 3.92 -14.83
N SER A 91 14.83 4.58 -14.57
CA SER A 91 15.70 4.26 -13.43
C SER A 91 14.94 4.35 -12.11
N LYS A 92 14.19 5.45 -11.90
CA LYS A 92 13.33 5.62 -10.72
C LYS A 92 12.21 4.55 -10.65
N GLY A 93 11.60 4.21 -11.79
CA GLY A 93 10.57 3.18 -11.86
C GLY A 93 11.10 1.81 -11.44
N HIS A 94 12.27 1.40 -11.95
CA HIS A 94 12.93 0.15 -11.55
C HIS A 94 13.28 0.14 -10.07
N GLU A 95 13.82 1.25 -9.53
CA GLU A 95 14.10 1.37 -8.10
C GLU A 95 12.85 1.18 -7.23
N LEU A 96 11.71 1.74 -7.65
CA LEU A 96 10.44 1.58 -6.94
C LEU A 96 9.92 0.14 -7.00
N ILE A 97 10.04 -0.53 -8.15
CA ILE A 97 9.67 -1.95 -8.30
C ILE A 97 10.47 -2.82 -7.33
N ASP A 98 11.80 -2.63 -7.28
CA ASP A 98 12.68 -3.41 -6.41
C ASP A 98 12.38 -3.17 -4.93
N LYS A 99 12.17 -1.91 -4.54
CA LYS A 99 11.78 -1.54 -3.17
C LYS A 99 10.45 -2.16 -2.78
N ALA A 100 9.44 -2.09 -3.66
CA ALA A 100 8.11 -2.61 -3.38
C ALA A 100 8.13 -4.12 -3.19
N ARG A 101 8.79 -4.84 -4.11
CA ARG A 101 8.96 -6.30 -4.02
C ARG A 101 9.75 -6.72 -2.78
N LYS A 102 10.80 -5.98 -2.44
CA LYS A 102 11.59 -6.25 -1.23
C LYS A 102 10.77 -6.04 0.04
N ALA A 103 10.05 -4.92 0.16
CA ALA A 103 9.21 -4.63 1.33
C ALA A 103 8.09 -5.68 1.49
N ALA A 104 7.43 -6.05 0.38
CA ALA A 104 6.45 -7.13 0.35
C ALA A 104 7.06 -8.47 0.83
N ALA A 105 8.23 -8.85 0.33
CA ALA A 105 8.88 -10.10 0.72
C ALA A 105 9.31 -10.12 2.20
N GLU A 106 9.78 -9.00 2.74
CA GLU A 106 10.12 -8.87 4.16
C GLU A 106 8.88 -8.97 5.04
N ALA A 107 7.79 -8.31 4.67
CA ALA A 107 6.51 -8.38 5.39
C ALA A 107 5.89 -9.78 5.33
N ARG A 108 5.98 -10.49 4.18
CA ARG A 108 5.54 -11.89 4.06
C ARG A 108 6.24 -12.81 5.07
N LYS A 109 7.55 -12.66 5.27
CA LYS A 109 8.30 -13.47 6.26
C LYS A 109 7.78 -13.26 7.68
N VAL A 110 7.50 -12.01 8.06
CA VAL A 110 6.97 -11.69 9.39
C VAL A 110 5.56 -12.27 9.56
N VAL A 111 4.72 -12.17 8.53
CA VAL A 111 3.39 -12.77 8.47
C VAL A 111 3.44 -14.30 8.63
N GLU A 112 4.38 -14.97 7.95
CA GLU A 112 4.58 -16.42 8.05
C GLU A 112 4.98 -16.85 9.48
N VAL A 113 5.96 -16.18 10.08
CA VAL A 113 6.38 -16.43 11.47
C VAL A 113 5.24 -16.19 12.45
N THR A 114 4.51 -15.08 12.28
CA THR A 114 3.37 -14.73 13.14
C THR A 114 2.27 -15.78 13.03
N THR A 115 1.99 -16.27 11.81
CA THR A 115 0.99 -17.33 11.58
C THR A 115 1.35 -18.60 12.34
N ALA A 116 2.60 -19.05 12.24
CA ALA A 116 3.05 -20.26 12.93
C ALA A 116 2.92 -20.14 14.46
N ILE A 117 3.24 -18.98 15.03
CA ILE A 117 3.14 -18.73 16.48
C ILE A 117 1.66 -18.67 16.93
N VAL A 118 0.80 -18.02 16.14
CA VAL A 118 -0.64 -17.94 16.41
C VAL A 118 -1.29 -19.33 16.36
N GLU A 119 -0.99 -20.13 15.34
CA GLU A 119 -1.49 -21.50 15.20
C GLU A 119 -1.03 -22.39 16.37
N GLU A 120 0.28 -22.34 16.71
CA GLU A 120 0.83 -23.07 17.87
C GLU A 120 0.09 -22.68 19.17
N THR A 121 -0.27 -21.40 19.32
CA THR A 121 -0.96 -20.89 20.50
C THR A 121 -2.39 -21.42 20.59
N TYR A 122 -3.14 -21.39 19.48
CA TYR A 122 -4.49 -21.96 19.44
C TYR A 122 -4.47 -23.48 19.70
N ASP A 123 -3.52 -24.20 19.13
CA ASP A 123 -3.36 -25.64 19.35
C ASP A 123 -3.10 -25.96 20.83
N LYS A 124 -2.20 -25.21 21.47
CA LYS A 124 -1.90 -25.36 22.91
C LYS A 124 -3.08 -24.99 23.79
N ALA A 125 -3.83 -23.94 23.42
CA ALA A 125 -5.05 -23.55 24.13
C ALA A 125 -6.12 -24.65 24.05
N GLY A 126 -6.37 -25.19 22.85
CA GLY A 126 -7.34 -26.26 22.62
C GLY A 126 -7.00 -27.57 23.34
N GLN A 127 -5.71 -27.87 23.51
CA GLN A 127 -5.23 -29.02 24.30
C GLN A 127 -5.27 -28.78 25.83
N GLY A 128 -5.65 -27.58 26.28
CA GLY A 128 -5.64 -27.22 27.69
C GLY A 128 -4.23 -27.07 28.28
N LEU A 129 -3.21 -26.89 27.44
CA LEU A 129 -1.81 -26.73 27.85
C LEU A 129 -1.48 -25.31 28.33
N LEU A 130 -2.39 -24.35 28.14
CA LEU A 130 -2.27 -22.96 28.62
C LEU A 130 -3.22 -22.67 29.81
N ARG A 131 -3.50 -23.68 30.66
CA ARG A 131 -4.42 -23.52 31.80
C ARG A 131 -4.01 -22.36 32.70
N GLY A 132 -4.99 -21.55 33.06
CA GLY A 132 -4.83 -20.44 34.00
C GLY A 132 -4.96 -19.06 33.37
N ASN A 133 -4.42 -18.86 32.16
CA ASN A 133 -4.43 -17.58 31.44
C ASN A 133 -4.59 -17.76 29.92
N ALA A 134 -5.23 -18.85 29.47
CA ALA A 134 -5.45 -19.14 28.05
C ALA A 134 -6.13 -17.98 27.32
N GLU A 135 -7.07 -17.28 27.98
CA GLU A 135 -7.77 -16.13 27.44
C GLU A 135 -6.82 -14.98 27.04
N VAL A 136 -5.76 -14.72 27.81
CA VAL A 136 -4.78 -13.67 27.51
C VAL A 136 -3.97 -14.02 26.26
N ALA A 137 -3.53 -15.29 26.16
CA ALA A 137 -2.78 -15.76 25.00
C ALA A 137 -3.66 -15.81 23.74
N GLU A 138 -4.94 -16.19 23.90
CA GLU A 138 -5.91 -16.22 22.82
C GLU A 138 -6.25 -14.81 22.31
N GLU A 139 -6.41 -13.84 23.21
CA GLU A 139 -6.65 -12.44 22.82
C GLU A 139 -5.44 -11.86 22.10
N ALA A 140 -4.23 -12.10 22.60
CA ALA A 140 -3.00 -11.71 21.89
C ALA A 140 -2.93 -12.34 20.49
N ALA A 141 -3.32 -13.62 20.37
CA ALA A 141 -3.36 -14.32 19.08
C ALA A 141 -4.36 -13.70 18.11
N LYS A 142 -5.55 -13.30 18.58
CA LYS A 142 -6.55 -12.58 17.77
C LYS A 142 -6.01 -11.24 17.27
N GLU A 143 -5.42 -10.44 18.15
CA GLU A 143 -4.84 -9.15 17.77
C GLU A 143 -3.69 -9.30 16.76
N ALA A 144 -2.86 -10.34 16.90
CA ALA A 144 -1.81 -10.64 15.94
C ALA A 144 -2.38 -11.11 14.58
N ASP A 145 -3.47 -11.88 14.59
CA ASP A 145 -4.18 -12.29 13.37
C ASP A 145 -4.79 -11.11 12.61
N GLU A 146 -5.32 -10.11 13.32
CA GLU A 146 -5.79 -8.86 12.71
C GLU A 146 -4.63 -8.10 12.08
N ALA A 147 -3.53 -7.88 12.82
CA ALA A 147 -2.34 -7.21 12.28
C ALA A 147 -1.74 -7.95 11.07
N LYS A 148 -1.81 -9.27 11.06
CA LYS A 148 -1.41 -10.10 9.92
C LYS A 148 -2.27 -9.81 8.68
N ARG A 149 -3.60 -9.76 8.83
CA ARG A 149 -4.52 -9.47 7.70
C ARG A 149 -4.28 -8.09 7.11
N ASP A 150 -4.04 -7.10 7.98
CA ASP A 150 -3.68 -5.75 7.54
C ASP A 150 -2.35 -5.76 6.77
N ALA A 151 -1.32 -6.43 7.32
CA ALA A 151 -0.03 -6.56 6.65
C ALA A 151 -0.14 -7.28 5.28
N ILE A 152 -0.99 -8.31 5.16
CA ILE A 152 -1.26 -9.00 3.88
C ILE A 152 -1.85 -8.02 2.86
N THR A 153 -2.81 -7.20 3.28
CA THR A 153 -3.42 -6.18 2.40
C THR A 153 -2.37 -5.18 1.91
N ASP A 154 -1.46 -4.76 2.79
CA ASP A 154 -0.37 -3.84 2.43
C ASP A 154 0.69 -4.49 1.53
N ILE A 155 0.97 -5.78 1.72
CA ILE A 155 1.83 -6.59 0.84
C ILE A 155 1.24 -6.64 -0.57
N GLU A 156 -0.04 -6.98 -0.69
CA GLU A 156 -0.75 -7.06 -1.98
C GLU A 156 -0.78 -5.71 -2.69
N ALA A 157 -0.97 -4.62 -1.94
CA ALA A 157 -0.90 -3.27 -2.49
C ALA A 157 0.51 -2.94 -3.05
N ALA A 158 1.57 -3.31 -2.33
CA ALA A 158 2.94 -3.09 -2.79
C ALA A 158 3.25 -3.87 -4.07
N GLU A 159 2.85 -5.13 -4.14
CA GLU A 159 3.03 -5.98 -5.33
C GLU A 159 2.23 -5.45 -6.53
N LEU A 160 0.95 -5.14 -6.33
CA LEU A 160 0.09 -4.56 -7.37
C LEU A 160 0.68 -3.26 -7.92
N HIS A 161 1.10 -2.35 -7.04
CA HIS A 161 1.64 -1.07 -7.51
C HIS A 161 3.01 -1.23 -8.18
N ALA A 162 3.82 -2.23 -7.82
CA ALA A 162 5.01 -2.58 -8.59
C ALA A 162 4.66 -3.01 -10.02
N GLU A 163 3.64 -3.84 -10.21
CA GLU A 163 3.15 -4.25 -11.54
C GLU A 163 2.61 -3.05 -12.35
N LEU A 164 1.93 -2.11 -11.70
CA LEU A 164 1.48 -0.88 -12.36
C LEU A 164 2.65 0.00 -12.79
N VAL A 165 3.73 0.06 -12.00
CA VAL A 165 4.97 0.73 -12.40
C VAL A 165 5.57 0.04 -13.63
N GLU A 166 5.64 -1.28 -13.67
CA GLU A 166 6.09 -2.01 -14.87
C GLU A 166 5.22 -1.69 -16.09
N GLY A 167 3.90 -1.59 -15.90
CA GLY A 167 2.95 -1.20 -16.95
C GLY A 167 3.25 0.19 -17.51
N VAL A 168 3.42 1.21 -16.65
CA VAL A 168 3.67 2.58 -17.13
C VAL A 168 5.04 2.73 -17.81
N LEU A 169 6.05 1.94 -17.41
CA LEU A 169 7.34 1.92 -18.10
C LEU A 169 7.22 1.34 -19.52
N LYS A 170 6.39 0.31 -19.73
CA LYS A 170 6.09 -0.22 -21.07
C LYS A 170 5.34 0.79 -21.93
N ASP A 171 4.38 1.51 -21.34
CA ASP A 171 3.67 2.60 -22.01
C ASP A 171 4.64 3.73 -22.43
N LEU A 172 5.63 4.03 -21.58
CA LEU A 172 6.67 5.01 -21.88
C LEU A 172 7.54 4.56 -23.05
N ASP A 173 7.95 3.29 -23.11
CA ASP A 173 8.70 2.74 -24.25
C ASP A 173 7.92 2.85 -25.56
N ALA A 174 6.62 2.52 -25.53
CA ALA A 174 5.76 2.66 -26.69
C ALA A 174 5.63 4.13 -27.13
N ALA A 175 5.48 5.06 -26.19
CA ALA A 175 5.40 6.49 -26.47
C ALA A 175 6.71 7.03 -27.06
N VAL A 176 7.87 6.59 -26.57
CA VAL A 176 9.19 6.95 -27.12
C VAL A 176 9.33 6.45 -28.56
N ALA A 177 8.95 5.21 -28.84
CA ALA A 177 8.98 4.65 -30.19
C ALA A 177 8.04 5.41 -31.15
N ALA A 178 6.84 5.76 -30.70
CA ALA A 178 5.90 6.57 -31.49
C ALA A 178 6.43 7.99 -31.74
N ALA A 179 7.08 8.62 -30.75
CA ALA A 179 7.70 9.93 -30.89
C ALA A 179 8.87 9.93 -31.89
N ALA A 180 9.68 8.86 -31.90
CA ALA A 180 10.76 8.69 -32.87
C ALA A 180 10.23 8.59 -34.31
N LYS A 181 9.21 7.74 -34.56
CA LYS A 181 8.58 7.60 -35.89
C LYS A 181 8.02 8.92 -36.43
N LYS A 182 7.34 9.70 -35.58
CA LYS A 182 6.81 11.03 -35.95
C LYS A 182 7.91 12.03 -36.33
N LYS A 183 9.12 11.90 -35.79
CA LYS A 183 10.26 12.76 -36.16
C LYS A 183 10.83 12.35 -37.53
N GLU A 184 10.90 11.05 -37.81
CA GLU A 184 11.35 10.53 -39.11
C GLU A 184 10.39 10.91 -40.24
N GLU A 185 9.08 10.72 -40.06
CA GLU A 185 8.06 11.08 -41.07
C GLU A 185 8.13 12.57 -41.44
N LYS A 186 8.25 13.45 -40.42
CA LYS A 186 8.41 14.90 -40.66
C LYS A 186 9.70 15.25 -41.40
N GLN A 187 10.79 14.52 -41.18
CA GLN A 187 12.04 14.75 -41.93
C GLN A 187 11.92 14.32 -43.40
N VAL A 188 11.19 13.24 -43.69
CA VAL A 188 11.00 12.74 -45.07
C VAL A 188 10.06 13.66 -45.87
N GLU A 189 9.00 14.19 -45.27
CA GLU A 189 8.07 15.12 -45.94
C GLU A 189 8.68 16.52 -46.18
N SER A 190 9.75 16.86 -45.47
CA SER A 190 10.47 18.13 -45.63
C SER A 190 11.52 18.15 -46.74
N GLN A 191 11.66 17.08 -47.54
CA GLN A 191 12.58 17.11 -48.69
C GLN A 191 12.18 18.23 -49.66
N PRO A 192 13.10 19.15 -50.02
CA PRO A 192 12.78 20.22 -50.96
C PRO A 192 12.39 19.63 -52.31
N HIS A 193 11.16 19.90 -52.73
CA HIS A 193 10.74 19.72 -54.11
C HIS A 193 11.80 20.38 -55.01
N PRO A 194 12.40 19.68 -55.98
CA PRO A 194 13.34 20.30 -56.90
C PRO A 194 12.58 21.37 -57.67
N GLN A 195 12.80 22.64 -57.32
CA GLN A 195 12.39 23.76 -58.15
C GLN A 195 13.20 23.64 -59.45
N THR A 196 12.60 23.03 -60.47
CA THR A 196 13.01 23.18 -61.86
C THR A 196 12.93 24.66 -62.20
N LYS A 197 14.09 25.33 -62.12
CA LYS A 197 14.30 26.63 -62.76
C LYS A 197 14.22 26.42 -64.26
N GLU A 198 13.03 26.62 -64.84
CA GLU A 198 12.94 27.00 -66.24
C GLU A 198 13.06 28.53 -66.34
N THR A 199 14.24 28.93 -66.82
CA THR A 199 14.57 30.26 -67.29
C THR A 199 13.67 30.60 -68.48
N SER A 200 12.73 31.52 -68.32
CA SER A 200 12.12 32.24 -69.45
C SER A 200 12.26 33.73 -69.24
N LEU A 201 13.18 34.31 -70.01
CA LEU A 201 13.30 35.72 -70.33
C LEU A 201 11.96 36.27 -70.84
N GLY A 202 11.58 37.45 -70.35
CA GLY A 202 10.43 38.19 -70.86
C GLY A 202 10.15 39.42 -70.01
N GLU A 203 10.90 40.50 -70.26
CA GLU A 203 10.57 41.85 -69.82
C GLU A 203 9.18 42.24 -70.35
N GLN A 204 8.30 42.73 -69.49
CA GLN A 204 7.54 43.92 -69.85
C GLN A 204 7.09 44.74 -68.64
N GLN A 205 7.49 45.99 -68.74
CA GLN A 205 7.30 47.12 -67.86
C GLN A 205 5.87 47.67 -68.02
N GLY A 206 5.20 48.00 -66.92
CA GLY A 206 3.88 48.63 -66.91
C GLY A 206 3.52 49.18 -65.53
N HIS A 207 3.34 50.49 -65.46
CA HIS A 207 3.26 51.31 -64.25
C HIS A 207 1.89 51.27 -63.52
N THR A 208 1.99 51.60 -62.23
CA THR A 208 1.12 52.46 -61.38
C THR A 208 -0.22 52.01 -60.81
N GLU A 209 -0.31 52.35 -59.51
CA GLU A 209 -1.44 52.85 -58.72
C GLU A 209 -2.44 51.87 -58.08
N GLY A 210 -2.54 52.00 -56.74
CA GLY A 210 -3.86 52.09 -56.11
C GLY A 210 -4.20 51.05 -55.04
N ASN A 211 -3.80 51.35 -53.80
CA ASN A 211 -4.64 51.32 -52.60
C ASN A 211 -5.16 49.99 -51.98
N LYS A 212 -4.86 49.89 -50.67
CA LYS A 212 -5.81 49.68 -49.54
C LYS A 212 -5.83 48.32 -48.81
N ALA A 213 -5.62 48.48 -47.50
CA ALA A 213 -6.25 47.81 -46.36
C ALA A 213 -5.62 46.51 -45.80
N GLU A 214 -4.89 46.72 -44.70
CA GLU A 214 -4.98 46.00 -43.43
C GLU A 214 -6.22 45.11 -43.25
N GLN A 215 -5.99 43.86 -42.83
CA GLN A 215 -6.70 43.08 -41.81
C GLN A 215 -6.77 41.59 -42.20
N THR A 216 -5.80 40.79 -41.77
CA THR A 216 -6.06 39.36 -41.50
C THR A 216 -5.07 38.79 -40.48
N GLN A 217 -5.07 39.31 -39.25
CA GLN A 217 -4.48 38.65 -38.08
C GLN A 217 -5.30 38.99 -36.83
N GLU A 218 -6.53 38.50 -36.69
CA GLU A 218 -7.17 38.45 -35.35
C GLU A 218 -8.41 37.56 -35.21
N LYS A 219 -8.65 36.55 -36.08
CA LYS A 219 -9.90 35.77 -36.05
C LYS A 219 -9.82 34.34 -35.49
N GLN A 220 -8.80 34.00 -34.70
CA GLN A 220 -8.74 32.68 -34.03
C GLN A 220 -8.54 32.70 -32.50
N LYS A 221 -8.44 33.86 -31.84
CA LYS A 221 -8.32 33.92 -30.37
C LYS A 221 -9.60 34.22 -29.58
N GLU A 222 -10.74 34.49 -30.24
CA GLU A 222 -11.96 34.94 -29.55
C GLU A 222 -13.10 33.89 -29.45
N LYS A 223 -12.91 32.65 -29.90
CA LYS A 223 -13.93 31.58 -29.75
C LYS A 223 -13.71 30.61 -28.58
N GLN A 224 -12.72 30.84 -27.72
CA GLN A 224 -12.39 29.91 -26.62
C GLN A 224 -12.35 30.57 -25.23
N LYS A 225 -13.13 31.64 -25.00
CA LYS A 225 -13.26 32.28 -23.68
C LYS A 225 -14.69 32.36 -23.12
N GLN A 226 -15.68 31.68 -23.72
CA GLN A 226 -17.07 31.75 -23.23
C GLN A 226 -17.66 30.45 -22.65
N HIS A 227 -16.88 29.38 -22.49
CA HIS A 227 -17.38 28.14 -21.90
C HIS A 227 -16.54 27.66 -20.70
N TYR A 228 -16.47 28.44 -19.63
CA TYR A 228 -16.34 27.88 -18.27
C TYR A 228 -16.67 28.91 -17.20
N ARG A 229 -17.97 29.15 -16.97
CA ARG A 229 -18.44 29.76 -15.72
C ARG A 229 -19.79 29.16 -15.35
N SER A 230 -19.76 27.90 -14.94
CA SER A 230 -20.86 27.31 -14.16
C SER A 230 -20.58 27.55 -12.69
N THR A 231 -21.08 28.65 -12.15
CA THR A 231 -21.24 28.84 -10.71
C THR A 231 -22.50 28.10 -10.29
N VAL A 232 -22.32 26.87 -9.79
CA VAL A 232 -23.39 26.18 -9.04
C VAL A 232 -23.34 26.72 -7.62
N THR A 233 -24.19 27.71 -7.34
CA THR A 233 -24.49 28.15 -5.99
C THR A 233 -25.53 27.17 -5.42
N ILE A 234 -25.10 26.24 -4.57
CA ILE A 234 -26.03 25.37 -3.82
C ILE A 234 -26.58 26.22 -2.66
N ASN A 235 -27.79 26.76 -2.83
CA ASN A 235 -28.57 27.29 -1.73
C ASN A 235 -29.13 26.11 -0.93
N ILE A 236 -28.47 25.77 0.18
CA ILE A 236 -29.08 24.93 1.21
C ILE A 236 -29.88 25.88 2.13
N HIS A 237 -31.16 26.05 1.81
CA HIS A 237 -32.14 26.51 2.80
C HIS A 237 -32.36 25.35 3.77
N GLY A 238 -31.66 25.40 4.91
CA GLY A 238 -31.93 24.55 6.06
C GLY A 238 -33.13 25.09 6.82
N ASP A 239 -34.34 24.83 6.30
CA ASP A 239 -35.56 24.94 7.08
C ASP A 239 -35.59 23.81 8.11
N ASN A 240 -35.26 24.22 9.33
CA ASN A 240 -35.82 23.81 10.61
C ASN A 240 -37.00 22.81 10.56
N LEU A 241 -36.79 21.60 11.07
CA LEU A 241 -37.86 20.77 11.65
C LEU A 241 -37.32 20.05 12.89
N ASP A 242 -37.41 20.77 14.02
CA ASP A 242 -37.88 20.18 15.28
C ASP A 242 -39.18 19.40 15.01
N ALA A 243 -39.19 18.10 15.31
CA ALA A 243 -40.28 17.39 16.00
C ALA A 243 -40.11 15.85 15.90
N LEU A 244 -40.23 15.23 17.08
CA LEU A 244 -40.41 13.80 17.43
C LEU A 244 -39.14 13.00 17.77
#